data_AF-A0A6I4VW94-F1
#
_entry.id   AF-A0A6I4VW94-F1
#
_cell.length_a   1.000
_cell.length_b   1.000
_cell.length_c   1.000
_cell.angle_alpha   90.00
_cell.angle_beta   90.00
_cell.angle_gamma   90.00
#
_symmetry.space_group_name_H-M   'P 1'
#
loop_
_entity.id
_entity.type
_entity.pdbx_description
1 polymer ?
#
loop_
_entity_poly.entity_id
_entity_poly.type
_entity_poly.pdbx_seq_one_letter_code
_entity_poly.pdbx_strand_id
1 'polypeptide(L)' 'MLFPIQNTLTRDIQDAASKQNNPQYLSLWAGQGVGSLDEDQSASDIMKEIINDIQQDFLQ' A
#
# COMPACT_ATOMS: atom_id res chain seq x y z
N MET A 1 -19.08 16.43 10.98
CA MET A 1 -18.16 17.09 10.03
C MET A 1 -18.14 16.27 8.76
N LEU A 2 -18.22 16.90 7.59
CA LEU A 2 -18.17 16.22 6.29
C LEU A 2 -16.72 15.92 5.91
N PHE A 3 -16.47 14.70 5.44
CA PHE A 3 -15.32 14.41 4.59
C PHE A 3 -15.37 15.35 3.37
N PRO A 4 -14.26 16.00 2.96
CA PRO A 4 -12.86 15.63 3.20
C PRO A 4 -12.03 16.64 4.03
N ILE A 5 -12.63 17.47 4.89
CA ILE A 5 -11.94 18.63 5.51
C ILE A 5 -10.64 18.27 6.25
N GLN A 6 -10.58 17.10 6.90
CA GLN A 6 -9.38 16.64 7.63
C GLN A 6 -8.19 16.34 6.71
N ASN A 7 -8.43 15.84 5.50
CA ASN A 7 -7.37 15.60 4.52
C ASN A 7 -6.78 16.92 4.02
N THR A 8 -7.64 17.90 3.73
CA THR A 8 -7.20 19.25 3.34
C THR A 8 -6.35 19.91 4.42
N LEU A 9 -6.78 19.83 5.69
CA LEU A 9 -6.06 20.44 6.82
C LEU A 9 -4.71 19.77 7.14
N THR A 10 -4.53 18.50 6.79
CA THR A 10 -3.30 17.75 7.11
C THR A 10 -2.29 17.69 5.96
N ARG A 11 -2.67 18.17 4.76
CA ARG A 11 -1.85 18.09 3.55
C ARG A 11 -0.47 18.74 3.69
N ASP A 12 -0.41 19.96 4.21
CA ASP A 12 0.86 20.70 4.35
C ASP A 12 1.85 19.98 5.29
N ILE A 13 1.33 19.32 6.33
CA ILE A 13 2.13 18.52 7.27
C ILE A 13 2.68 17.28 6.56
N GLN A 14 1.85 16.58 5.79
CA GLN A 14 2.26 15.40 5.01
C GLN A 14 3.32 15.75 3.97
N ASP A 15 3.16 16.87 3.26
CA ASP A 15 4.11 17.34 2.25
C ASP A 15 5.48 17.68 2.87
N ALA A 16 5.49 18.34 4.04
CA ALA A 16 6.72 18.64 4.77
C ALA A 16 7.40 17.37 5.31
N ALA A 17 6.62 16.39 5.79
CA ALA A 17 7.14 15.12 6.28
C ALA A 17 7.72 14.24 5.16
N SER A 18 7.07 14.23 3.98
CA SER A 18 7.53 13.52 2.78
C SER A 18 8.91 14.01 2.34
N LYS A 19 9.13 15.33 2.27
CA LYS A 19 10.44 15.92 1.95
C LYS A 19 11.54 15.54 2.95
N GLN A 20 11.18 15.20 4.19
CA GLN A 20 12.09 14.79 5.25
C GLN A 20 12.22 13.27 5.37
N ASN A 21 11.56 12.49 4.51
CA ASN A 21 11.45 11.03 4.63
C ASN A 21 10.97 10.59 6.04
N ASN A 22 10.03 11.34 6.64
CA ASN A 22 9.51 11.04 7.97
C ASN A 22 8.14 10.34 7.88
N PRO A 23 8.07 9.00 8.07
CA PRO A 23 6.83 8.25 7.94
C PRO A 23 5.81 8.51 9.06
N GLN A 24 6.21 9.09 10.19
CA GLN A 24 5.34 9.27 11.38
C GLN A 24 4.15 10.21 11.12
N TYR A 25 4.21 11.03 10.08
CA TYR A 25 3.18 12.01 9.73
C TYR A 25 2.57 11.76 8.35
N LEU A 26 2.82 10.59 7.76
CA LEU A 26 2.23 10.19 6.48
C LEU A 26 0.95 9.37 6.70
N SER A 27 0.05 9.43 5.72
CA SER A 27 -1.09 8.50 5.66
C SER A 27 -0.62 7.16 5.10
N LEU A 28 -0.06 6.31 5.97
CA LEU A 28 0.48 5.00 5.63
C LEU A 28 -0.65 3.96 5.45
N TRP A 29 -1.41 4.09 4.37
CA TRP A 29 -2.47 3.14 4.05
C TRP A 29 -1.88 1.77 3.71
N ALA A 30 -2.24 0.78 4.52
CA ALA A 30 -1.87 -0.60 4.29
C ALA A 30 -3.00 -1.51 4.78
N GLY A 31 -3.27 -2.59 4.02
CA GLY A 31 -4.13 -3.67 4.48
C GLY A 31 -3.41 -4.55 5.49
N GLN A 32 -4.15 -5.45 6.16
CA GLN A 32 -3.58 -6.36 7.17
C GLN A 32 -2.51 -7.31 6.62
N GLY A 33 -2.54 -7.62 5.32
CA GLY A 33 -1.58 -8.50 4.65
C GLY A 33 -0.25 -7.85 4.24
N VAL A 34 0.01 -6.58 4.60
CA VAL A 34 1.21 -5.86 4.15
C VAL A 34 2.53 -6.53 4.58
N GLY A 35 2.51 -7.28 5.69
CA GLY A 35 3.69 -8.03 6.15
C GLY A 35 4.07 -9.23 5.29
N SER A 36 3.22 -9.63 4.34
CA SER A 36 3.48 -10.70 3.37
C SER A 36 4.14 -10.21 2.09
N LEU A 37 4.35 -8.90 1.93
CA LEU A 37 5.12 -8.34 0.83
C LEU A 37 6.61 -8.43 1.19
N ASP A 38 7.35 -9.30 0.52
CA ASP A 38 8.76 -9.61 0.78
C ASP A 38 9.71 -9.13 -0.32
N GLU A 39 9.20 -8.84 -1.51
CA GLU A 39 10.00 -8.43 -2.67
C GLU A 39 9.38 -7.26 -3.45
N ASP A 40 10.25 -6.43 -4.03
CA ASP A 40 9.84 -5.42 -5.01
C ASP A 40 9.55 -6.12 -6.35
N GLN A 41 8.28 -6.33 -6.64
CA GLN A 41 7.83 -7.00 -7.86
C GLN A 41 7.05 -6.07 -8.78
N SER A 42 7.12 -6.34 -10.08
CA SER A 42 6.22 -5.67 -11.01
C SER A 42 4.78 -6.14 -10.77
N ALA A 43 3.81 -5.27 -10.99
CA ALA A 43 2.40 -5.65 -10.91
C ALA A 43 2.06 -6.84 -11.85
N SER A 44 2.78 -6.97 -12.97
CA SER A 44 2.57 -8.10 -13.89
C SER A 44 3.05 -9.42 -13.30
N ASP A 45 4.11 -9.43 -12.50
CA ASP A 45 4.68 -10.66 -11.96
C ASP A 45 3.85 -11.14 -10.77
N ILE A 46 3.42 -10.23 -9.89
CA ILE A 46 2.44 -10.50 -8.84
C ILE A 46 1.18 -11.16 -9.43
N MET A 47 0.64 -10.61 -10.53
CA MET A 47 -0.54 -11.18 -11.17
C MET A 47 -0.30 -12.58 -11.74
N LYS A 48 0.88 -12.86 -12.31
CA LYS A 48 1.22 -14.20 -12.82
C LYS A 48 1.34 -15.20 -11.69
N GLU A 49 1.98 -14.82 -10.58
CA GLU A 49 2.13 -15.67 -9.39
C GLU A 49 0.77 -16.05 -8.81
N ILE A 50 -0.11 -15.07 -8.58
CA ILE A 50 -1.48 -15.31 -8.11
C ILE A 50 -2.22 -16.28 -9.04
N ILE A 51 -2.12 -16.10 -10.37
CA ILE A 51 -2.77 -17.00 -11.33
C ILE A 51 -2.19 -18.42 -11.25
N ASN A 52 -0.86 -18.55 -11.18
CA ASN A 52 -0.18 -19.84 -11.11
C ASN A 52 -0.55 -20.58 -9.82
N ASP A 53 -0.53 -19.90 -8.67
CA ASP A 53 -0.87 -20.48 -7.37
C ASP A 53 -2.30 -21.03 -7.37
N ILE A 54 -3.24 -20.23 -7.86
CA ILE A 54 -4.64 -20.65 -8.01
C ILE A 54 -4.75 -21.88 -8.93
N GLN A 55 -4.02 -21.92 -10.05
CA GLN A 55 -4.05 -23.06 -10.97
C GLN A 55 -3.46 -24.33 -10.36
N GLN A 56 -2.38 -24.23 -9.56
CA GLN A 56 -1.80 -25.38 -8.87
C GLN A 56 -2.74 -25.94 -7.81
N ASP A 57 -3.38 -25.07 -7.03
CA ASP A 57 -4.37 -25.46 -6.01
C ASP A 57 -5.58 -26.17 -6.63
N PHE A 58 -6.04 -25.75 -7.81
CA PHE A 58 -7.15 -26.42 -8.52
C PHE A 58 -6.80 -27.80 -9.09
N LEU A 59 -5.50 -28.12 -9.24
CA LEU A 59 -5.02 -29.39 -9.79
C LEU A 59 -4.66 -30.42 -8.70
N GLN A 60 -4.75 -30.06 -7.42
CA GLN A 60 -4.69 -30.95 -6.25
C GLN A 60 -6.07 -31.47 -5.84
#